data_AF-A0A381VZM2-F1
#
_entry.id   AF-A0A381VZM2-F1
#
_cell.length_a   1.000
_cell.length_b   1.000
_cell.length_c   1.000
_cell.angle_alpha   90.00
_cell.angle_beta   90.00
_cell.angle_gamma   90.00
#
_symmetry.space_group_name_H-M   'P 1'
#
loop_
_entity.id
_entity.type
_entity.pdbx_description
1 polymer ?
#
loop_
_entity_poly.entity_id
_entity_poly.type
_entity_poly.pdbx_seq_one_letter_code
_entity_poly.pdbx_strand_id
1 'polypeptide(L)' 'VLGAGGAGLRSAIECSMQGLSTGLVCKSLLGKAHTVMAEGGVAASLGNADERDHWKVHFRDTMRGGKFL' A
#
# COMPACT_ATOMS: atom_id res chain seq x y z
N VAL A 1 13.09 1.16 -9.63
CA VAL A 1 11.67 0.80 -9.42
C VAL A 1 10.92 0.86 -10.75
N LEU A 2 10.25 -0.23 -11.13
CA LEU A 2 9.42 -0.30 -12.34
C LEU A 2 7.94 -0.19 -11.94
N GLY A 3 7.26 0.84 -12.44
CA GLY A 3 5.87 1.18 -12.12
C GLY A 3 5.75 2.33 -11.12
N ALA A 4 4.92 3.33 -11.46
CA ALA A 4 4.68 4.53 -10.64
C ALA A 4 3.26 4.55 -10.03
N GLY A 5 2.76 3.38 -9.63
CA GLY A 5 1.59 3.28 -8.74
C GLY A 5 1.96 3.51 -7.27
N GLY A 6 0.98 3.41 -6.37
CA GLY A 6 1.20 3.68 -4.93
C GLY A 6 2.37 2.88 -4.33
N ALA A 7 2.45 1.59 -4.63
CA ALA A 7 3.54 0.72 -4.15
C ALA A 7 4.92 1.14 -4.72
N GLY A 8 5.00 1.43 -6.01
CA GLY A 8 6.25 1.83 -6.66
C GLY A 8 6.77 3.18 -6.16
N LEU A 9 5.88 4.17 -6.02
CA LEU A 9 6.24 5.47 -5.48
C LEU A 9 6.70 5.35 -4.02
N ARG A 10 5.98 4.62 -3.16
CA ARG A 10 6.41 4.44 -1.76
C ARG A 10 7.77 3.76 -1.66
N SER A 11 8.02 2.75 -2.49
CA SER A 11 9.31 2.05 -2.57
C SER A 11 10.43 2.99 -3.03
N ALA A 12 10.21 3.76 -4.08
CA ALA A 12 11.21 4.70 -4.61
C ALA A 12 11.57 5.80 -3.59
N ILE A 13 10.57 6.32 -2.87
CA ILE A 13 10.78 7.28 -1.79
C ILE A 13 11.65 6.66 -0.68
N GLU A 14 11.32 5.45 -0.23
CA GLU A 14 12.09 4.77 0.82
C GLU A 14 13.54 4.52 0.40
N CYS A 15 13.78 3.99 -0.81
CA CYS A 15 15.14 3.78 -1.30
C CYS A 15 15.96 5.09 -1.37
N SER A 16 15.33 6.18 -1.82
CA SER A 16 15.96 7.51 -1.85
C SER A 16 16.29 8.01 -0.44
N MET A 17 15.38 7.84 0.53
CA MET A 17 15.59 8.21 1.93
C MET A 17 16.73 7.42 2.59
N GLN A 18 16.96 6.18 2.16
CA GLN A 18 18.09 5.35 2.58
C GLN A 18 19.40 5.72 1.86
N GLY A 19 19.41 6.79 1.04
CA GLY A 19 20.61 7.29 0.34
C GLY A 19 20.97 6.52 -0.93
N LEU A 20 20.08 5.66 -1.44
CA LEU A 20 20.34 4.88 -2.65
C LEU A 20 20.05 5.70 -3.91
N SER A 21 20.93 5.60 -4.91
CA SER A 21 20.65 6.11 -6.25
C SER A 21 19.48 5.37 -6.86
N THR A 22 18.30 6.01 -6.88
CA THR A 22 17.02 5.34 -7.16
C THR A 22 16.41 5.88 -8.45
N GLY A 23 16.33 5.03 -9.48
CA GLY A 23 15.57 5.32 -10.69
C GLY A 23 14.11 4.84 -10.59
N LEU A 24 13.16 5.64 -11.08
CA LEU A 24 11.75 5.28 -11.24
C LEU A 24 11.39 5.29 -12.73
N VAL A 25 10.84 4.19 -13.24
CA VAL A 25 10.46 4.04 -14.65
C VAL A 25 9.00 3.63 -14.73
N CYS A 26 8.20 4.30 -15.55
CA CYS A 26 6.79 3.97 -15.78
C CYS A 26 6.40 4.11 -17.25
N LYS A 27 5.42 3.31 -17.68
CA LYS A 27 4.93 3.29 -19.07
C LYS A 27 4.15 4.56 -19.45
N SER A 28 3.52 5.21 -18.48
CA SER A 28 2.57 6.29 -18.69
C SER A 28 2.86 7.47 -17.78
N LEU A 29 2.11 8.57 -17.95
CA LEU A 29 2.27 9.78 -17.15
C LEU A 29 2.17 9.48 -15.64
N LEU A 30 3.05 10.11 -14.85
CA LEU A 30 2.98 10.07 -13.39
C LEU A 30 1.59 10.52 -12.91
N GLY A 31 1.05 9.82 -11.91
CA GLY A 31 -0.29 10.08 -11.39
C GLY A 31 -1.44 9.42 -12.15
N LYS A 32 -1.19 8.75 -13.28
CA LYS A 32 -2.21 7.97 -14.02
C LYS A 32 -2.19 6.46 -13.73
N ALA A 33 -1.47 6.02 -12.71
CA ALA A 33 -1.53 4.62 -12.30
C ALA A 33 -2.90 4.29 -11.71
N HIS A 34 -3.39 3.06 -11.89
CA HIS A 34 -4.73 2.64 -11.42
C HIS A 34 -4.97 2.83 -9.92
N THR A 35 -3.94 3.02 -9.09
CA THR A 35 -4.09 3.44 -7.69
C THR A 35 -4.97 4.69 -7.55
N VAL A 36 -5.01 5.57 -8.55
CA VAL A 36 -5.87 6.79 -8.57
C VAL A 36 -7.37 6.48 -8.59
N MET A 37 -7.76 5.27 -9.01
CA MET A 37 -9.16 4.85 -9.10
C MET A 37 -9.67 4.16 -7.83
N ALA A 38 -8.88 4.08 -6.76
CA ALA A 38 -9.31 3.47 -5.50
C ALA A 38 -10.22 4.41 -4.70
N GLU A 39 -11.39 3.92 -4.28
CA GLU A 39 -12.42 4.75 -3.61
C GLU A 39 -12.64 4.38 -2.12
N GLY A 40 -12.62 3.10 -1.77
CA GLY A 40 -13.04 2.62 -0.45
C GLY A 40 -12.09 2.93 0.72
N GLY A 41 -10.84 3.29 0.43
CA GLY A 41 -9.82 3.62 1.44
C GLY A 41 -8.81 2.50 1.71
N VAL A 42 -8.11 2.60 2.85
CA VAL A 42 -7.07 1.65 3.30
C VAL A 42 -7.46 1.11 4.67
N ALA A 43 -7.60 -0.21 4.78
CA ALA A 43 -7.91 -0.85 6.05
C ALA A 43 -6.68 -0.83 6.97
N ALA A 44 -6.86 -0.36 8.21
CA ALA A 44 -5.83 -0.34 9.24
C ALA A 44 -6.47 -0.46 10.63
N SER A 45 -5.83 -1.22 11.53
CA SER A 45 -6.31 -1.39 12.91
C SER A 45 -5.93 -0.20 13.77
N LEU A 46 -6.62 0.93 13.60
CA LEU A 46 -6.33 2.19 14.28
C LEU A 46 -7.13 2.38 15.57
N GLY A 47 -8.20 1.60 15.81
CA GLY A 47 -9.03 1.76 17.01
C GLY A 47 -9.90 3.03 17.05
N ASN A 48 -9.93 3.82 15.97
CA ASN A 48 -10.66 5.10 15.94
C ASN A 48 -12.19 4.94 15.88
N ALA A 49 -12.69 3.86 15.28
CA ALA A 49 -14.12 3.62 15.05
C ALA A 49 -14.70 2.49 15.91
N ASP A 50 -13.86 1.53 16.33
CA ASP A 50 -14.22 0.44 17.24
C ASP A 50 -13.07 0.25 18.22
N GLU A 51 -13.33 0.43 19.52
CA GLU A 51 -12.32 0.28 20.58
C GLU A 51 -11.77 -1.15 20.69
N ARG A 52 -12.47 -2.14 20.13
CA ARG A 52 -12.05 -3.55 20.11
C ARG A 52 -11.14 -3.88 18.93
N ASP A 53 -10.87 -2.91 18.06
CA ASP A 53 -10.00 -3.09 16.89
C ASP A 53 -8.55 -3.39 17.33
N HIS A 54 -7.99 -4.44 16.73
CA HIS A 54 -6.67 -4.94 17.08
C HIS A 54 -6.06 -5.66 15.88
N TRP A 55 -4.76 -5.47 15.64
CA TRP A 55 -4.09 -6.02 14.46
C TRP A 55 -4.23 -7.55 14.32
N LYS A 56 -4.30 -8.29 15.44
CA LYS A 56 -4.55 -9.75 15.43
C LYS A 56 -5.92 -10.11 14.83
N VAL A 57 -6.93 -9.28 15.07
CA VAL A 57 -8.27 -9.46 14.49
C VAL A 57 -8.19 -9.22 12.98
N HIS A 58 -7.58 -8.10 12.57
CA HIS A 58 -7.34 -7.79 11.16
C HIS A 58 -6.57 -8.91 10.46
N PHE A 59 -5.48 -9.40 11.04
CA PHE A 59 -4.68 -10.50 10.50
C PHE A 59 -5.52 -11.79 10.33
N ARG A 60 -6.29 -12.17 11.36
CA ARG A 60 -7.20 -13.33 11.29
C ARG A 60 -8.19 -13.16 10.13
N ASP A 61 -8.77 -11.98 9.97
CA ASP A 61 -9.78 -11.69 8.97
C ASP A 61 -9.17 -11.67 7.56
N THR A 62 -7.95 -11.17 7.39
CA THR A 62 -7.18 -11.28 6.13
C THR A 62 -6.91 -12.73 5.77
N MET A 63 -6.42 -13.55 6.70
CA MET A 63 -6.13 -14.98 6.45
C MET A 63 -7.40 -15.76 6.05
N ARG A 64 -8.51 -15.53 6.79
CA ARG A 64 -9.79 -16.16 6.48
C ARG A 64 -10.36 -15.68 5.14
N GLY A 65 -10.35 -14.38 4.88
CA GLY A 65 -10.84 -13.78 3.63
C GLY A 65 -10.03 -14.21 2.40
N GLY A 66 -8.71 -14.36 2.57
CA GLY A 66 -7.78 -14.90 1.58
C GLY A 66 -7.86 -16.42 1.39
N LYS A 67 -8.79 -17.11 2.06
CA LYS A 67 -8.95 -18.57 2.02
C LYS A 67 -7.67 -19.34 2.43
N PHE A 68 -6.80 -18.71 3.22
CA PHE A 68 -5.51 -19.27 3.63
C PHE A 68 -4.60 -19.71 2.47
N LEU A 69 -4.72 -19.04 1.32
CA LEU A 69 -3.89 -19.23 0.12
C LEU A 69 -2.77 -18.19 0.03
#